data_AF-A0A1A9ADF2-F1
#
_entry.id   AF-A0A1A9ADF2-F1
#
_cell.length_a   1.000
_cell.length_b   1.000
_cell.length_c   1.000
_cell.angle_alpha   90.00
_cell.angle_beta   90.00
_cell.angle_gamma   90.00
#
_symmetry.space_group_name_H-M   'P 1'
#
loop_
_entity.id
_entity.type
_entity.pdbx_description
1 polymer ?
#
loop_
_entity_poly.entity_id
_entity_poly.type
_entity_poly.pdbx_seq_one_letter_code
_entity_poly.pdbx_strand_id
1 'polypeptide(L)'
;MRKHPIEKVERTNYYQKCTPNMNIYNYEDWKERRNLYEYYVNFDTLSKTAQRFDNVSEAYYKKIEGTKSLYKYFENKCSSDKYDCPYFYKNSMHYNL
;
A
#
# COMPACT_ATOMS: atom_id res chain seq x y z
N MET A 1 5.61 12.48 25.94
CA MET A 1 4.61 11.41 26.12
C MET A 1 3.42 11.71 25.23
N ARG A 2 3.20 10.96 24.14
CA ARG A 2 1.98 11.15 23.32
C ARG A 2 0.84 10.43 24.02
N LYS A 3 -0.15 11.18 24.50
CA LYS A 3 -1.41 10.65 25.01
C LYS A 3 -2.30 10.38 23.80
N HIS A 4 -2.46 9.10 23.43
CA HIS A 4 -3.55 8.72 22.53
C HIS A 4 -4.85 8.69 23.36
N PRO A 5 -5.98 9.22 22.85
CA PRO A 5 -7.25 9.03 23.51
C PRO A 5 -7.55 7.53 23.46
N ILE A 6 -7.66 6.90 24.63
CA ILE A 6 -8.17 5.54 24.75
C ILE A 6 -9.69 5.67 24.59
N GLU A 7 -10.14 5.84 23.35
CA GLU A 7 -11.51 5.48 23.01
C GLU A 7 -11.69 4.02 23.41
N LYS A 8 -12.81 3.71 24.05
CA LYS A 8 -13.13 2.38 24.56
C LYS A 8 -13.20 1.44 23.36
N VAL A 9 -12.09 0.78 23.03
CA VAL A 9 -12.03 -0.18 21.92
C VAL A 9 -12.93 -1.34 22.28
N GLU A 10 -14.15 -1.34 21.76
CA GLU A 10 -14.99 -2.53 21.76
C GLU A 10 -14.17 -3.66 21.13
N ARG A 11 -13.98 -4.75 21.87
CA ARG A 11 -13.22 -5.91 21.41
C ARG A 11 -14.06 -6.68 20.40
N THR A 12 -14.19 -6.14 19.19
CA THR A 12 -14.57 -6.94 18.03
C THR A 12 -13.51 -8.01 17.81
N ASN A 13 -13.94 -9.21 17.42
CA ASN A 13 -13.02 -10.31 17.12
C ASN A 13 -11.97 -9.78 16.13
N TYR A 14 -10.69 -10.12 16.31
CA TYR A 14 -9.61 -9.70 15.40
C TYR A 14 -9.98 -9.98 13.92
N TYR A 15 -10.66 -11.11 13.67
CA TYR A 15 -11.15 -11.50 12.33
C TYR A 15 -12.33 -10.65 11.81
N GLN A 16 -13.04 -9.91 12.68
CA GLN A 16 -14.09 -8.96 12.29
C GLN A 16 -13.55 -7.56 11.98
N LYS A 17 -12.30 -7.25 12.38
CA LYS A 17 -11.68 -5.95 12.09
C LYS A 17 -11.16 -5.86 10.66
N CYS A 18 -10.71 -7.00 10.11
CA CYS A 18 -10.19 -7.11 8.75
C CYS A 18 -10.79 -8.33 8.06
N THR A 19 -11.74 -8.10 7.15
CA THR A 19 -12.24 -9.15 6.27
C THR A 19 -11.22 -9.38 5.15
N PRO A 20 -10.61 -10.57 5.01
CA PRO A 20 -9.69 -10.84 3.92
C PRO A 20 -10.43 -10.80 2.59
N ASN A 21 -9.88 -10.08 1.60
CA ASN A 21 -10.40 -10.08 0.25
C ASN A 21 -9.92 -11.34 -0.51
N MET A 22 -10.72 -12.41 -0.47
CA MET A 22 -10.40 -13.67 -1.14
C MET A 22 -10.46 -13.56 -2.67
N ASN A 23 -11.15 -12.55 -3.21
CA ASN A 23 -11.25 -12.34 -4.65
C ASN A 23 -9.94 -11.83 -5.26
N ILE A 24 -8.93 -11.49 -4.44
CA ILE A 24 -7.64 -11.02 -4.95
C ILE A 24 -6.99 -12.03 -5.89
N TYR A 25 -7.18 -13.33 -5.65
CA TYR A 25 -6.62 -14.40 -6.48
C TYR A 25 -7.29 -14.55 -7.86
N ASN A 26 -8.46 -13.94 -8.07
CA ASN A 26 -9.18 -14.01 -9.35
C ASN A 26 -8.60 -13.06 -10.40
N TYR A 27 -7.75 -12.12 -9.99
CA TYR A 27 -7.11 -11.17 -10.88
C TYR A 27 -5.82 -11.76 -11.46
N GLU A 28 -5.63 -11.65 -12.77
CA GLU A 28 -4.38 -12.09 -13.42
C GLU A 28 -3.16 -11.36 -12.84
N ASP A 29 -3.34 -10.11 -12.44
CA ASP A 29 -2.32 -9.21 -11.88
C ASP A 29 -2.37 -9.11 -10.34
N TRP A 30 -2.84 -10.17 -9.68
CA TRP A 30 -3.00 -10.20 -8.22
C TRP A 30 -1.69 -9.91 -7.47
N LYS A 31 -0.53 -10.28 -8.04
CA LYS A 31 0.79 -10.04 -7.43
C LYS A 31 1.10 -8.55 -7.42
N GLU A 32 0.87 -7.87 -8.54
CA GLU A 32 1.03 -6.44 -8.70
C GLU A 32 0.07 -5.68 -7.78
N ARG A 33 -1.19 -6.13 -7.69
CA ARG A 33 -2.20 -5.54 -6.79
C ARG A 33 -1.80 -5.66 -5.33
N ARG A 34 -1.31 -6.84 -4.94
CA ARG A 34 -0.78 -7.08 -3.59
C ARG A 34 0.41 -6.17 -3.29
N ASN A 35 1.38 -6.08 -4.19
CA ASN A 35 2.57 -5.25 -4.01
C ASN A 35 2.20 -3.75 -3.88
N LEU A 36 1.28 -3.27 -4.71
CA LEU A 36 0.79 -1.89 -4.64
C LEU A 36 0.07 -1.62 -3.30
N TYR A 37 -0.78 -2.55 -2.84
CA TYR A 37 -1.46 -2.42 -1.56
C TYR A 37 -0.47 -2.44 -0.38
N GLU A 38 0.49 -3.36 -0.39
CA GLU A 38 1.55 -3.44 0.62
C GLU A 38 2.39 -2.16 0.66
N TYR A 39 2.67 -1.55 -0.49
CA TYR A 39 3.33 -0.25 -0.56
C TYR A 39 2.46 0.86 0.01
N TYR A 40 1.21 0.98 -0.45
CA TYR A 40 0.25 2.00 -0.03
C TYR A 40 0.09 2.03 1.50
N VAL A 41 -0.08 0.87 2.14
CA VAL A 41 -0.25 0.75 3.59
C VAL A 41 1.03 1.10 4.34
N ASN A 42 2.20 0.75 3.80
CA ASN A 42 3.48 0.93 4.50
C ASN A 42 4.20 2.23 4.16
N PHE A 43 3.75 3.02 3.17
CA PHE A 43 4.49 4.16 2.64
C PHE A 43 4.92 5.15 3.73
N ASP A 44 3.99 5.55 4.61
CA ASP A 44 4.27 6.49 5.69
C ASP A 44 5.37 5.97 6.63
N THR A 45 5.31 4.69 6.99
CA THR A 45 6.32 4.01 7.80
C THR A 45 7.66 3.94 7.08
N LEU A 46 7.66 3.55 5.78
CA LEU A 46 8.87 3.45 4.96
C LEU A 46 9.55 4.82 4.81
N SER A 47 8.77 5.86 4.52
CA SER A 47 9.25 7.23 4.33
C SER A 47 9.85 7.79 5.63
N LYS A 48 9.15 7.66 6.76
CA LYS A 48 9.65 8.11 8.07
C LYS A 48 10.90 7.34 8.51
N THR A 49 10.98 6.06 8.20
CA THR A 49 12.14 5.23 8.54
C THR A 49 13.34 5.60 7.69
N ALA A 50 13.17 5.78 6.37
CA ALA A 50 14.23 6.21 5.47
C ALA A 50 14.82 7.57 5.86
N GLN A 51 13.98 8.52 6.32
CA GLN A 51 14.43 9.83 6.79
C GLN A 51 15.20 9.79 8.12
N ARG A 52 14.99 8.76 8.94
CA ARG A 52 15.54 8.71 10.30
C ARG A 52 16.85 7.93 10.41
N PHE A 53 17.10 7.00 9.49
CA PHE A 53 18.24 6.08 9.59
C PHE A 53 19.07 6.10 8.30
N ASP A 54 20.21 6.79 8.35
CA ASP A 54 21.13 6.94 7.21
C ASP A 54 21.62 5.59 6.66
N ASN A 55 21.85 4.61 7.54
CA ASN A 55 22.39 3.29 7.20
C ASN A 55 21.37 2.29 6.62
N VAL A 56 20.06 2.53 6.78
CA VAL A 56 19.00 1.67 6.22
C VAL A 56 18.39 2.29 4.97
N SER A 57 18.81 3.51 4.62
CA SER A 57 18.21 4.31 3.56
C SER A 57 18.23 3.61 2.20
N GLU A 58 19.34 2.96 1.81
CA GLU A 58 19.48 2.37 0.47
C GLU A 58 18.47 1.23 0.20
N ALA A 59 18.23 0.36 1.19
CA ALA A 59 17.25 -0.73 1.06
C ALA A 59 15.82 -0.18 0.96
N TYR A 60 15.49 0.87 1.71
CA TYR A 60 14.19 1.53 1.63
C TYR A 60 14.02 2.31 0.32
N TYR A 61 15.07 3.00 -0.15
CA TYR A 61 15.07 3.66 -1.45
C TYR A 61 14.85 2.67 -2.59
N LYS A 62 15.54 1.52 -2.61
CA LYS A 62 15.28 0.46 -3.60
C LYS A 62 13.84 -0.04 -3.57
N LYS A 63 13.24 -0.15 -2.38
CA LYS A 63 11.83 -0.55 -2.24
C LYS A 63 10.87 0.52 -2.77
N ILE A 64 11.16 1.80 -2.53
CA ILE A 64 10.39 2.94 -3.07
C ILE A 64 10.58 3.05 -4.59
N GLU A 65 11.80 2.96 -5.12
CA GLU A 65 12.06 2.97 -6.57
C GLU A 65 11.40 1.82 -7.29
N GLY A 66 11.42 0.61 -6.71
CA GLY A 66 10.72 -0.56 -7.22
C GLY A 66 9.20 -0.36 -7.34
N THR A 67 8.63 0.66 -6.68
CA THR A 67 7.21 0.98 -6.81
C THR A 67 6.89 1.89 -7.98
N LYS A 68 7.87 2.62 -8.54
CA LYS A 68 7.67 3.44 -9.75
C LYS A 68 7.23 2.60 -10.95
N SER A 69 7.83 1.42 -11.12
CA SER A 69 7.43 0.47 -12.16
C SER A 69 6.02 -0.07 -11.94
N LEU A 70 5.62 -0.29 -10.68
CA LEU A 70 4.25 -0.67 -10.31
C LEU A 70 3.25 0.44 -10.63
N TYR A 71 3.56 1.71 -10.34
CA TYR A 71 2.69 2.82 -10.70
C TYR A 71 2.47 2.92 -12.21
N LYS A 72 3.56 2.80 -13.00
CA LYS A 72 3.48 2.81 -14.46
C LYS A 72 2.66 1.64 -15.01
N TYR A 73 2.78 0.45 -14.40
CA TYR A 73 1.96 -0.71 -14.75
C TYR A 73 0.46 -0.40 -14.60
N PHE A 74 0.06 0.11 -13.44
CA PHE A 74 -1.35 0.43 -13.17
C PHE A 74 -1.83 1.65 -13.95
N GLU A 75 -0.99 2.65 -14.20
CA GLU A 75 -1.32 3.80 -15.03
C GLU A 75 -1.73 3.37 -16.45
N ASN A 76 -0.92 2.51 -17.08
CA ASN A 76 -1.20 1.97 -18.40
C ASN A 76 -2.48 1.11 -18.42
N LYS A 77 -2.68 0.27 -17.39
CA LYS A 77 -3.83 -0.63 -17.33
C LYS A 77 -5.14 0.11 -17.01
N CYS A 78 -5.13 0.98 -16.00
CA CYS A 78 -6.26 1.79 -15.58
C CYS A 78 -6.66 2.87 -16.59
N SER A 79 -5.85 3.13 -17.61
CA SER A 79 -6.22 3.97 -18.76
C SER A 79 -7.23 3.30 -19.70
N SER A 80 -7.44 1.98 -19.57
CA SER A 80 -8.42 1.22 -20.35
C SER A 80 -9.71 1.03 -19.55
N ASP A 81 -10.85 1.43 -20.13
CA ASP A 81 -12.18 1.26 -19.50
C ASP A 81 -12.58 -0.21 -19.26
N LYS A 82 -11.90 -1.16 -19.92
CA LYS A 82 -12.15 -2.60 -19.77
C LYS A 82 -11.44 -3.22 -18.56
N TYR A 83 -10.48 -2.51 -17.98
CA TYR A 83 -9.67 -3.02 -16.89
C TYR A 83 -10.25 -2.60 -15.54
N ASP A 84 -10.46 -3.57 -14.64
CA ASP A 84 -10.95 -3.31 -13.28
C ASP A 84 -9.84 -2.71 -12.40
N CYS A 85 -9.70 -1.39 -12.45
CA CYS A 85 -8.64 -0.68 -11.72
C CYS A 85 -8.81 -0.81 -10.20
N PRO A 86 -7.76 -1.17 -9.43
CA PRO A 86 -7.86 -1.28 -7.98
C PRO A 86 -8.30 0.05 -7.35
N TYR A 87 -9.33 0.04 -6.50
CA TYR A 87 -9.88 1.26 -5.89
C TYR A 87 -8.82 2.08 -5.14
N PHE A 88 -7.83 1.41 -4.54
CA PHE A 88 -6.76 2.03 -3.77
C PHE A 88 -5.65 2.63 -4.63
N TYR A 89 -5.58 2.34 -5.93
CA TYR A 89 -4.56 2.89 -6.83
C TYR A 89 -4.61 4.42 -6.86
N LYS A 90 -5.80 5.01 -6.99
CA LYS A 90 -5.96 6.48 -6.97
C LYS A 90 -5.46 7.10 -5.67
N ASN A 91 -5.72 6.44 -4.54
CA ASN A 91 -5.27 6.90 -3.23
C ASN A 91 -3.76 6.76 -3.06
N SER A 92 -3.15 5.77 -3.72
CA SER A 92 -1.71 5.57 -3.66
C SER A 92 -0.94 6.55 -4.55
N MET A 93 -1.58 7.18 -5.56
CA MET A 93 -0.94 8.19 -6.42
C MET A 93 -0.34 9.37 -5.64
N HIS A 94 -0.88 9.74 -4.47
CA HIS A 94 -0.30 10.76 -3.60
C HIS A 94 1.12 10.45 -3.12
N TYR A 95 1.53 9.18 -3.22
CA TYR A 95 2.82 8.67 -2.80
C TYR A 95 3.72 8.26 -3.98
N ASN A 96 3.31 8.62 -5.19
CA ASN A 96 4.15 8.53 -6.38
C ASN A 96 5.13 9.72 -6.34
N LEU A 97 6.40 9.44 -6.04
CA LEU A 97 7.51 10.41 -5.93
C LEU A 97 8.31 10.50 -7.23
#